data_AF-A0AAN6PKH4-F1
#
_entry.id   AF-A0AAN6PKH4-F1
#
_cell.length_a   1.000
_cell.length_b   1.000
_cell.length_c   1.000
_cell.angle_alpha   90.00
_cell.angle_beta   90.00
_cell.angle_gamma   90.00
#
_symmetry.space_group_name_H-M   'P 1'
#
loop_
_entity.id
_entity.type
_entity.pdbx_description
1 polymer ?
#
loop_
_entity_poly.entity_id
_entity_poly.type
_entity_poly.pdbx_seq_one_letter_code
_entity_poly.pdbx_strand_id
1 'polypeptide(L)'
;MDSSTFLPRQPSKSTVEVLDPEHHRILVHATRHVLSTELAELTMAQLDARGSLILASHPLTKHETLCDGVMDQTKAFRAAFNPEVLQFDSPVMQAYQNSKVGSLQFKMRLVELVAISIHQTAVLLFQLEPKLHAGDIDSVEPLFEPRPTLFFHVDYMDYDQYPNGLADVAGYWAEDRIFGGVVLFDRGDSGSECKDVYFHSGRKRTTFRVWRMLNTQFNALVDFLLSTEPSPSPPFPILASDQNLHRHDPWDAIALHHVFRDPWERKFPATKPPDTRDIRSTGDYPELAAMFTAMNDPLHHGSEGQVPHFSPQPPSEITPPPENPAPSPRIEIEISFREADSVSTPAIQGKLSRKRKQWIHPGSNRGPSECGSEIIPLDHVPMT
;
A
#
# COMPACT_ATOMS: atom_id res chain seq x y z
N MET A 1 -9.99 20.33 18.38
CA MET A 1 -10.24 20.73 16.99
C MET A 1 -11.32 19.80 16.46
N ASP A 2 -12.41 20.38 15.96
CA ASP A 2 -13.62 19.67 15.54
C ASP A 2 -13.34 18.83 14.27
N SER A 3 -13.67 17.54 14.31
CA SER A 3 -13.33 16.53 13.28
C SER A 3 -14.33 16.46 12.13
N SER A 4 -15.17 17.48 11.94
CA SER A 4 -16.35 17.41 11.04
C SER A 4 -16.29 18.28 9.77
N THR A 5 -15.19 18.97 9.47
CA THR A 5 -15.18 19.94 8.35
C THR A 5 -13.95 19.86 7.46
N PHE A 6 -13.62 18.70 6.89
CA PHE A 6 -12.94 18.62 5.59
C PHE A 6 -13.22 17.22 5.04
N LEU A 7 -14.34 17.03 4.32
CA LEU A 7 -14.31 16.03 3.26
C LEU A 7 -13.51 16.68 2.13
N PRO A 8 -12.24 16.29 1.90
CA PRO A 8 -11.47 16.85 0.80
C PRO A 8 -12.27 16.62 -0.47
N ARG A 9 -12.52 17.70 -1.22
CA ARG A 9 -13.10 17.62 -2.56
C ARG A 9 -12.27 16.59 -3.32
N GLN A 10 -12.92 15.51 -3.79
CA GLN A 10 -12.19 14.48 -4.51
C GLN A 10 -11.46 15.14 -5.69
N PRO A 11 -10.13 14.96 -5.77
CA PRO A 11 -9.37 15.51 -6.88
C PRO A 11 -9.90 14.95 -8.20
N SER A 12 -9.91 15.77 -9.24
CA SER A 12 -10.30 15.32 -10.57
C SER A 12 -9.38 14.18 -11.01
N LYS A 13 -9.93 13.16 -11.66
CA LYS A 13 -9.17 12.01 -12.17
C LYS A 13 -8.83 12.20 -13.65
N SER A 14 -7.66 11.75 -14.06
CA SER A 14 -7.17 11.75 -15.45
C SER A 14 -6.49 10.42 -15.79
N THR A 15 -6.51 10.04 -17.07
CA THR A 15 -5.79 8.87 -17.59
C THR A 15 -4.37 9.27 -18.03
N VAL A 16 -3.51 8.30 -18.33
CA VAL A 16 -2.14 8.58 -18.81
C VAL A 16 -2.07 9.23 -20.19
N GLU A 17 -3.16 9.21 -20.96
CA GLU A 17 -3.24 9.78 -22.32
C GLU A 17 -3.01 11.30 -22.36
N VAL A 18 -3.22 12.00 -21.25
CA VAL A 18 -3.01 13.46 -21.15
C VAL A 18 -1.54 13.84 -21.03
N LEU A 19 -0.65 12.87 -20.78
CA LEU A 19 0.78 13.12 -20.68
C LEU A 19 1.40 13.36 -22.06
N ASP A 20 2.51 14.10 -22.07
CA ASP A 20 3.33 14.16 -23.27
C ASP A 20 3.91 12.77 -23.61
N PRO A 21 4.30 12.54 -24.88
CA PRO A 21 4.72 11.22 -25.34
C PRO A 21 5.86 10.59 -24.54
N GLU A 22 6.79 11.38 -24.00
CA GLU A 22 7.95 10.86 -23.28
C GLU A 22 7.59 10.46 -21.85
N HIS A 23 6.85 11.31 -21.12
CA HIS A 23 6.33 10.99 -19.80
C HIS A 23 5.39 9.78 -19.86
N HIS A 24 4.49 9.75 -20.85
CA HIS A 24 3.59 8.63 -21.10
C HIS A 24 4.39 7.33 -21.30
N ARG A 25 5.36 7.33 -22.22
CA ARG A 25 6.17 6.16 -22.54
C ARG A 25 6.92 5.63 -21.33
N ILE A 26 7.53 6.51 -20.53
CA ILE A 26 8.31 6.12 -19.35
C ILE A 26 7.40 5.51 -18.27
N LEU A 27 6.26 6.14 -17.96
CA LEU A 27 5.33 5.61 -16.96
C LEU A 27 4.77 4.24 -17.37
N VAL A 28 4.29 4.13 -18.62
CA VAL A 28 3.77 2.87 -19.17
C VAL A 28 4.83 1.77 -19.14
N HIS A 29 6.05 2.11 -19.54
CA HIS A 29 7.19 1.19 -19.48
C HIS A 29 7.45 0.74 -18.04
N ALA A 30 7.62 1.67 -17.10
CA ALA A 30 7.94 1.38 -15.71
C ALA A 30 6.88 0.49 -15.05
N THR A 31 5.59 0.79 -15.25
CA THR A 31 4.48 -0.02 -14.74
C THR A 31 4.52 -1.44 -15.31
N ARG A 32 4.67 -1.59 -16.63
CA ARG A 32 4.81 -2.91 -17.27
C ARG A 32 6.03 -3.66 -16.76
N HIS A 33 7.12 -2.95 -16.51
CA HIS A 33 8.35 -3.55 -16.05
C HIS A 33 8.19 -4.17 -14.65
N VAL A 34 7.54 -3.46 -13.71
CA VAL A 34 7.20 -4.02 -12.40
C VAL A 34 6.25 -5.22 -12.52
N LEU A 35 5.17 -5.11 -13.31
CA LEU A 35 4.21 -6.20 -13.53
C LEU A 35 4.81 -7.43 -14.22
N SER A 36 5.94 -7.27 -14.90
CA SER A 36 6.66 -8.38 -15.55
C SER A 36 7.54 -9.20 -14.62
N THR A 37 7.75 -8.73 -13.38
CA THR A 37 8.56 -9.46 -12.40
C THR A 37 7.83 -10.70 -11.90
N GLU A 38 8.56 -11.77 -11.63
CA GLU A 38 8.00 -13.03 -11.11
C GLU A 38 7.17 -12.80 -9.83
N LEU A 39 7.66 -11.94 -8.93
CA LEU A 39 6.96 -11.61 -7.69
C LEU A 39 5.63 -10.89 -7.94
N ALA A 40 5.57 -9.98 -8.92
CA ALA A 40 4.32 -9.33 -9.30
C ALA A 40 3.36 -10.30 -9.96
N GLU A 41 3.81 -11.15 -10.88
CA GLU A 41 2.97 -12.18 -11.48
C GLU A 41 2.36 -13.11 -10.44
N LEU A 42 3.18 -13.62 -9.52
CA LEU A 42 2.71 -14.50 -8.44
C LEU A 42 1.69 -13.79 -7.54
N THR A 43 1.94 -12.54 -7.17
CA THR A 43 1.04 -11.75 -6.32
C THR A 43 -0.30 -11.49 -6.99
N MET A 44 -0.29 -11.12 -8.27
CA MET A 44 -1.50 -10.84 -9.04
C MET A 44 -2.31 -12.11 -9.31
N ALA A 45 -1.64 -13.24 -9.58
CA ALA A 45 -2.26 -14.56 -9.71
C ALA A 45 -3.03 -14.98 -8.44
N GLN A 46 -2.49 -14.65 -7.26
CA GLN A 46 -3.16 -14.96 -5.99
C GLN A 46 -4.49 -14.21 -5.83
N LEU A 47 -4.61 -12.99 -6.36
CA LEU A 47 -5.86 -12.21 -6.31
C LEU A 47 -6.99 -12.84 -7.14
N ASP A 48 -6.62 -13.49 -8.25
CA ASP A 48 -7.55 -14.16 -9.17
C ASP A 48 -7.95 -15.56 -8.64
N ALA A 49 -7.01 -16.28 -8.03
CA ALA A 49 -7.21 -17.65 -7.55
C ALA A 49 -8.05 -17.79 -6.27
N ARG A 50 -8.31 -16.72 -5.51
CA ARG A 50 -8.95 -16.75 -4.17
C ARG A 50 -8.51 -17.97 -3.31
N GLY A 51 -7.26 -17.93 -2.86
CA GLY A 51 -6.87 -18.44 -1.54
C GLY A 51 -5.74 -19.47 -1.53
N SER A 52 -4.72 -19.20 -0.71
CA SER A 52 -4.51 -20.00 0.52
C SER A 52 -3.46 -19.34 1.43
N LEU A 53 -3.92 -18.83 2.57
CA LEU A 53 -3.23 -18.86 3.86
C LEU A 53 -4.35 -18.91 4.92
N ILE A 54 -5.18 -19.94 4.88
CA ILE A 54 -6.17 -20.20 5.93
C ILE A 54 -5.68 -21.35 6.79
N LEU A 55 -5.92 -21.23 8.10
CA LEU A 55 -5.67 -22.21 9.16
C LEU A 55 -5.79 -23.67 8.70
N ALA A 56 -5.02 -24.53 9.36
CA ALA A 56 -4.77 -25.96 9.12
C ALA A 56 -6.00 -26.89 8.95
N SER A 57 -7.23 -26.37 8.92
CA SER A 57 -8.49 -27.10 8.74
C SER A 57 -9.37 -26.58 7.59
N HIS A 58 -8.93 -25.63 6.77
CA HIS A 58 -9.71 -25.12 5.63
C HIS A 58 -9.63 -26.05 4.39
N PRO A 59 -10.69 -26.26 3.59
CA PRO A 59 -10.66 -27.04 2.34
C PRO A 59 -9.60 -26.58 1.30
N LEU A 60 -9.12 -25.34 1.44
CA LEU A 60 -8.03 -24.75 0.64
C LEU A 60 -6.62 -25.15 1.13
N THR A 61 -6.50 -25.93 2.21
CA THR A 61 -5.22 -26.50 2.65
C THR A 61 -4.70 -27.60 1.70
N LYS A 62 -5.51 -28.02 0.72
CA LYS A 62 -5.11 -28.99 -0.31
C LYS A 62 -4.30 -28.38 -1.46
N HIS A 63 -4.18 -27.05 -1.53
CA HIS A 63 -3.43 -26.34 -2.55
C HIS A 63 -2.16 -25.73 -1.93
N GLU A 64 -1.06 -26.49 -1.93
CA GLU A 64 0.28 -25.96 -1.61
C GLU A 64 0.84 -25.07 -2.74
N THR A 65 0.24 -25.16 -3.92
CA THR A 65 0.65 -24.48 -5.16
C THR A 65 -0.56 -23.77 -5.80
N LEU A 66 -0.29 -22.73 -6.60
CA LEU A 66 -1.33 -22.09 -7.42
C LEU A 66 -2.00 -23.12 -8.33
N CYS A 67 -3.32 -23.01 -8.50
CA CYS A 67 -4.06 -23.89 -9.41
C CYS A 67 -3.51 -23.83 -10.84
N ASP A 68 -3.56 -24.96 -11.54
CA ASP A 68 -3.12 -25.06 -12.94
C ASP A 68 -3.84 -24.02 -13.80
N GLY A 69 -3.07 -23.28 -14.61
CA GLY A 69 -3.59 -22.27 -15.52
C GLY A 69 -3.76 -20.85 -14.95
N VAL A 70 -3.69 -20.64 -13.64
CA VAL A 70 -3.77 -19.28 -13.05
C VAL A 70 -2.59 -18.41 -13.52
N MET A 71 -1.38 -18.97 -13.56
CA MET A 71 -0.21 -18.23 -14.05
C MET A 71 -0.34 -17.87 -15.53
N ASP A 72 -0.95 -18.74 -16.35
CA ASP A 72 -1.19 -18.45 -17.77
C ASP A 72 -2.25 -17.35 -17.94
N GLN A 73 -3.29 -17.34 -17.10
CA GLN A 73 -4.29 -16.27 -17.08
C GLN A 73 -3.68 -14.93 -16.64
N THR A 74 -2.85 -14.92 -15.60
CA THR A 74 -2.13 -13.71 -15.16
C THR A 74 -1.20 -13.19 -16.26
N LYS A 75 -0.48 -14.08 -16.95
CA LYS A 75 0.36 -13.70 -18.09
C LYS A 75 -0.46 -13.16 -19.26
N ALA A 76 -1.61 -13.75 -19.54
CA ALA A 76 -2.53 -13.29 -20.58
C ALA A 76 -3.12 -11.92 -20.22
N PHE A 77 -3.54 -11.71 -18.96
CA PHE A 77 -3.98 -10.42 -18.44
C PHE A 77 -2.88 -9.38 -18.60
N ARG A 78 -1.65 -9.68 -18.14
CA ARG A 78 -0.49 -8.79 -18.27
C ARG A 78 -0.22 -8.43 -19.73
N ALA A 79 -0.31 -9.39 -20.65
CA ALA A 79 -0.10 -9.16 -22.08
C ALA A 79 -1.20 -8.28 -22.69
N ALA A 80 -2.43 -8.40 -22.23
CA ALA A 80 -3.58 -7.60 -22.67
C ALA A 80 -3.74 -6.28 -21.89
N PHE A 81 -2.99 -6.09 -20.80
CA PHE A 81 -3.15 -4.95 -19.90
C PHE A 81 -2.82 -3.63 -20.61
N ASN A 82 -3.83 -2.77 -20.68
CA ASN A 82 -3.71 -1.41 -21.15
C ASN A 82 -3.62 -0.45 -19.95
N PRO A 83 -2.46 0.16 -19.65
CA PRO A 83 -2.34 1.13 -18.56
C PRO A 83 -3.25 2.37 -18.68
N GLU A 84 -3.83 2.64 -19.86
CA GLU A 84 -4.78 3.75 -20.07
C GLU A 84 -6.09 3.59 -19.29
N VAL A 85 -6.42 2.37 -18.84
CA VAL A 85 -7.60 2.13 -17.98
C VAL A 85 -7.43 2.71 -16.57
N LEU A 86 -6.20 3.03 -16.17
CA LEU A 86 -5.87 3.53 -14.84
C LEU A 86 -6.21 5.02 -14.70
N GLN A 87 -6.66 5.41 -13.51
CA GLN A 87 -7.09 6.77 -13.22
C GLN A 87 -6.27 7.39 -12.09
N PHE A 88 -5.65 8.52 -12.37
CA PHE A 88 -4.75 9.20 -11.44
C PHE A 88 -5.30 10.56 -11.03
N ASP A 89 -4.92 11.02 -9.84
CA ASP A 89 -5.22 12.37 -9.40
C ASP A 89 -4.55 13.40 -10.32
N SER A 90 -5.35 14.31 -10.86
CA SER A 90 -4.87 15.32 -11.82
C SER A 90 -3.71 16.15 -11.26
N PRO A 91 -3.70 16.58 -9.97
CA PRO A 91 -2.54 17.26 -9.41
C PRO A 91 -1.25 16.42 -9.42
N VAL A 92 -1.34 15.12 -9.16
CA VAL A 92 -0.17 14.21 -9.17
C VAL A 92 0.34 14.02 -10.60
N MET A 93 -0.57 13.81 -11.55
CA MET A 93 -0.24 13.72 -12.97
C MET A 93 0.40 15.00 -13.49
N GLN A 94 -0.16 16.16 -13.14
CA GLN A 94 0.38 17.45 -13.54
C GLN A 94 1.77 17.68 -12.93
N ALA A 95 1.99 17.28 -11.68
CA ALA A 95 3.29 17.39 -11.03
C ALA A 95 4.35 16.50 -11.72
N TYR A 96 3.96 15.30 -12.17
CA TYR A 96 4.82 14.45 -12.99
C TYR A 96 5.13 15.09 -14.34
N GLN A 97 4.09 15.50 -15.08
CA GLN A 97 4.19 16.15 -16.39
C GLN A 97 5.07 17.41 -16.39
N ASN A 98 5.02 18.19 -15.29
CA ASN A 98 5.79 19.42 -15.16
C ASN A 98 7.24 19.20 -14.73
N SER A 99 7.59 17.98 -14.29
CA SER A 99 8.93 17.67 -13.83
C SER A 99 9.85 17.40 -15.02
N LYS A 100 11.11 17.84 -14.94
CA LYS A 100 12.08 17.57 -16.01
C LYS A 100 12.48 16.09 -15.97
N VAL A 101 12.34 15.38 -17.09
CA VAL A 101 12.79 13.99 -17.23
C VAL A 101 14.24 13.83 -16.73
N GLY A 102 14.45 12.82 -15.88
CA GLY A 102 15.74 12.51 -15.24
C GLY A 102 16.05 13.33 -13.97
N SER A 103 15.29 14.39 -13.66
CA SER A 103 15.42 15.11 -12.40
C SER A 103 15.00 14.24 -11.20
N LEU A 104 15.43 14.61 -9.99
CA LEU A 104 14.98 13.95 -8.76
C LEU A 104 13.45 14.02 -8.62
N GLN A 105 12.86 15.18 -8.87
CA GLN A 105 11.40 15.35 -8.78
C GLN A 105 10.65 14.44 -9.75
N PHE A 106 11.15 14.29 -10.98
CA PHE A 106 10.61 13.35 -11.95
C PHE A 106 10.66 11.91 -11.45
N LYS A 107 11.82 11.48 -10.92
CA LYS A 107 12.02 10.13 -10.40
C LYS A 107 11.09 9.84 -9.22
N MET A 108 10.92 10.80 -8.31
CA MET A 108 9.99 10.71 -7.17
C MET A 108 8.54 10.55 -7.64
N ARG A 109 8.09 11.40 -8.58
CA ARG A 109 6.73 11.33 -9.13
C ARG A 109 6.50 10.07 -9.98
N LEU A 110 7.54 9.55 -10.64
CA LEU A 110 7.47 8.26 -11.33
C LEU A 110 7.22 7.11 -10.33
N VAL A 111 7.96 7.06 -9.22
CA VAL A 111 7.74 6.04 -8.17
C VAL A 111 6.33 6.12 -7.61
N GLU A 112 5.82 7.33 -7.37
CA GLU A 112 4.45 7.56 -6.92
C GLU A 112 3.40 7.03 -7.89
N LEU A 113 3.49 7.39 -9.18
CA LEU A 113 2.54 6.92 -10.18
C LEU A 113 2.64 5.41 -10.44
N VAL A 114 3.84 4.82 -10.33
CA VAL A 114 4.03 3.36 -10.43
C VAL A 114 3.37 2.66 -9.25
N ALA A 115 3.56 3.14 -8.01
CA ALA A 115 2.89 2.56 -6.83
C ALA A 115 1.36 2.60 -6.98
N ILE A 116 0.81 3.76 -7.39
CA ILE A 116 -0.61 3.93 -7.67
C ILE A 116 -1.09 2.98 -8.79
N SER A 117 -0.27 2.79 -9.84
CA SER A 117 -0.61 1.88 -10.95
C SER A 117 -0.70 0.43 -10.50
N ILE A 118 0.24 -0.04 -9.69
CA ILE A 118 0.25 -1.40 -9.16
C ILE A 118 -0.94 -1.63 -8.22
N HIS A 119 -1.23 -0.66 -7.34
CA HIS A 119 -2.42 -0.71 -6.48
C HIS A 119 -3.71 -0.85 -7.30
N GLN A 120 -3.91 0.02 -8.30
CA GLN A 120 -5.11 -0.02 -9.13
C GLN A 120 -5.20 -1.28 -9.99
N THR A 121 -4.08 -1.82 -10.46
CA THR A 121 -4.06 -3.09 -11.19
C THR A 121 -4.55 -4.23 -10.30
N ALA A 122 -4.11 -4.26 -9.03
CA ALA A 122 -4.59 -5.22 -8.04
C ALA A 122 -6.07 -5.03 -7.72
N VAL A 123 -6.56 -3.78 -7.60
CA VAL A 123 -7.98 -3.46 -7.44
C VAL A 123 -8.81 -4.02 -8.59
N LEU A 124 -8.39 -3.77 -9.84
CA LEU A 124 -9.07 -4.25 -11.03
C LEU A 124 -9.14 -5.78 -11.04
N LEU A 125 -8.01 -6.46 -10.83
CA LEU A 125 -7.95 -7.92 -10.76
C LEU A 125 -8.84 -8.48 -9.64
N PHE A 126 -8.82 -7.87 -8.46
CA PHE A 126 -9.67 -8.29 -7.35
C PHE A 126 -11.17 -8.12 -7.65
N GLN A 127 -11.54 -7.19 -8.54
CA GLN A 127 -12.93 -6.95 -8.94
C GLN A 127 -13.38 -7.80 -10.13
N LEU A 128 -12.46 -8.47 -10.85
CA LEU A 128 -12.82 -9.33 -11.96
C LEU A 128 -13.64 -10.54 -11.47
N GLU A 129 -14.64 -10.88 -12.28
CA GLU A 129 -15.50 -12.05 -12.12
C GLU A 129 -15.62 -12.74 -13.50
N PRO A 130 -15.76 -14.08 -13.55
CA PRO A 130 -15.84 -15.00 -12.42
C PRO A 130 -14.46 -15.36 -11.86
N LYS A 131 -14.37 -15.50 -10.53
CA LYS A 131 -13.17 -16.05 -9.88
C LYS A 131 -13.17 -17.57 -9.94
N LEU A 132 -12.00 -18.18 -10.15
CA LEU A 132 -11.85 -19.63 -10.35
C LEU A 132 -12.39 -20.49 -9.17
N HIS A 133 -12.51 -19.93 -7.96
CA HIS A 133 -12.97 -20.63 -6.75
C HIS A 133 -14.09 -19.92 -5.98
N ALA A 134 -14.96 -19.17 -6.65
CA ALA A 134 -16.03 -18.42 -5.99
C ALA A 134 -16.98 -19.29 -5.12
N GLY A 135 -17.03 -20.62 -5.31
CA GLY A 135 -17.94 -21.52 -4.59
C GLY A 135 -17.34 -22.36 -3.45
N ASP A 136 -16.01 -22.44 -3.32
CA ASP A 136 -15.38 -23.39 -2.39
C ASP A 136 -15.17 -22.80 -0.98
N ILE A 137 -15.16 -21.46 -0.86
CA ILE A 137 -14.78 -20.71 0.35
C ILE A 137 -15.96 -20.52 1.31
N ASP A 138 -17.19 -20.48 0.77
CA ASP A 138 -18.42 -20.26 1.54
C ASP A 138 -18.80 -21.45 2.46
N SER A 139 -17.99 -22.51 2.48
CA SER A 139 -18.27 -23.77 3.16
C SER A 139 -17.67 -23.91 4.57
N VAL A 140 -16.91 -22.92 5.06
CA VAL A 140 -16.23 -23.00 6.36
C VAL A 140 -16.79 -21.98 7.35
N GLU A 141 -17.33 -22.46 8.46
CA GLU A 141 -17.65 -21.62 9.63
C GLU A 141 -16.35 -21.25 10.37
N PRO A 142 -15.96 -19.97 10.41
CA PRO A 142 -14.75 -19.55 11.09
C PRO A 142 -14.99 -19.40 12.60
N LEU A 143 -14.01 -19.80 13.41
CA LEU A 143 -14.01 -19.64 14.89
C LEU A 143 -13.94 -18.17 15.35
N PHE A 144 -13.63 -17.26 14.42
CA PHE A 144 -13.58 -15.81 14.61
C PHE A 144 -14.37 -15.15 13.49
N GLU A 145 -14.88 -13.94 13.70
CA GLU A 145 -15.46 -13.16 12.61
C GLU A 145 -14.41 -13.07 11.48
N PRO A 146 -14.70 -13.65 10.30
CA PRO A 146 -13.70 -13.78 9.27
C PRO A 146 -13.34 -12.38 8.79
N ARG A 147 -12.03 -12.14 8.62
CA ARG A 147 -11.63 -10.91 7.92
C ARG A 147 -12.30 -10.90 6.55
N PRO A 148 -12.80 -9.73 6.10
CA PRO A 148 -13.61 -9.64 4.89
C PRO A 148 -12.83 -9.96 3.60
N THR A 149 -11.50 -10.07 3.69
CA THR A 149 -10.63 -10.61 2.66
C THR A 149 -9.40 -11.26 3.30
N LEU A 150 -8.78 -12.24 2.61
CA LEU A 150 -7.48 -12.81 2.97
C LEU A 150 -6.31 -11.92 2.52
N PHE A 151 -6.55 -11.04 1.56
CA PHE A 151 -5.55 -10.15 0.98
C PHE A 151 -5.59 -8.82 1.71
N PHE A 152 -4.93 -8.76 2.86
CA PHE A 152 -4.90 -7.54 3.66
C PHE A 152 -3.52 -7.21 4.24
N HIS A 153 -3.30 -5.92 4.42
CA HIS A 153 -2.33 -5.38 5.36
C HIS A 153 -3.08 -4.95 6.63
N VAL A 154 -2.56 -5.28 7.82
CA VAL A 154 -3.27 -5.08 9.10
C VAL A 154 -3.67 -3.63 9.35
N ASP A 155 -2.82 -2.68 8.98
CA ASP A 155 -3.10 -1.23 9.13
C ASP A 155 -3.93 -0.60 8.01
N TYR A 156 -4.32 -1.34 6.97
CA TYR A 156 -5.08 -0.81 5.81
C TYR A 156 -6.38 -1.58 5.62
N MET A 157 -7.16 -1.68 6.70
CA MET A 157 -8.41 -2.46 6.78
C MET A 157 -9.68 -1.59 6.80
N ASP A 158 -9.54 -0.27 6.67
CA ASP A 158 -10.66 0.67 6.75
C ASP A 158 -11.46 0.74 5.44
N TYR A 159 -11.89 -0.42 4.92
CA TYR A 159 -12.52 -0.53 3.60
C TYR A 159 -13.76 0.36 3.42
N ASP A 160 -14.49 0.70 4.49
CA ASP A 160 -15.66 1.58 4.42
C ASP A 160 -15.33 3.01 3.93
N GLN A 161 -14.07 3.47 4.07
CA GLN A 161 -13.66 4.81 3.60
C GLN A 161 -12.99 4.78 2.22
N TYR A 162 -12.61 3.60 1.74
CA TYR A 162 -11.88 3.45 0.49
C TYR A 162 -12.82 3.51 -0.72
N PRO A 163 -12.44 4.18 -1.82
CA PRO A 163 -13.31 4.37 -2.98
C PRO A 163 -13.77 3.06 -3.64
N ASN A 164 -12.95 2.01 -3.58
CA ASN A 164 -13.22 0.67 -4.11
C ASN A 164 -13.42 -0.38 -3.00
N GLY A 165 -13.61 0.05 -1.75
CA GLY A 165 -13.91 -0.84 -0.63
C GLY A 165 -12.83 -1.90 -0.39
N LEU A 166 -13.24 -3.16 -0.34
CA LEU A 166 -12.32 -4.29 -0.12
C LEU A 166 -11.29 -4.47 -1.23
N ALA A 167 -11.53 -3.93 -2.42
CA ALA A 167 -10.55 -4.01 -3.49
C ALA A 167 -9.31 -3.15 -3.19
N ASP A 168 -9.46 -1.98 -2.55
CA ASP A 168 -8.31 -1.17 -2.14
C ASP A 168 -7.52 -1.87 -1.01
N VAL A 169 -8.19 -2.60 -0.11
CA VAL A 169 -7.51 -3.45 0.89
C VAL A 169 -6.60 -4.48 0.21
N ALA A 170 -7.12 -5.13 -0.83
CA ALA A 170 -6.34 -6.07 -1.65
C ALA A 170 -5.21 -5.36 -2.42
N GLY A 171 -5.43 -4.13 -2.88
CA GLY A 171 -4.41 -3.27 -3.50
C GLY A 171 -3.24 -2.98 -2.56
N TYR A 172 -3.50 -2.57 -1.32
CA TYR A 172 -2.46 -2.35 -0.30
C TYR A 172 -1.70 -3.63 0.04
N TRP A 173 -2.40 -4.77 0.12
CA TRP A 173 -1.75 -6.06 0.29
C TRP A 173 -0.81 -6.37 -0.88
N ALA A 174 -1.24 -6.12 -2.13
CA ALA A 174 -0.42 -6.38 -3.31
C ALA A 174 0.84 -5.51 -3.33
N GLU A 175 0.74 -4.22 -2.95
CA GLU A 175 1.91 -3.36 -2.79
C GLU A 175 2.90 -3.90 -1.75
N ASP A 176 2.39 -4.31 -0.57
CA ASP A 176 3.21 -4.90 0.48
C ASP A 176 3.91 -6.20 0.03
N ARG A 177 3.24 -7.00 -0.82
CA ARG A 177 3.80 -8.22 -1.42
C ARG A 177 4.80 -7.95 -2.55
N ILE A 178 4.59 -6.94 -3.38
CA ILE A 178 5.46 -6.64 -4.52
C ILE A 178 6.62 -5.76 -4.08
N PHE A 179 6.34 -4.58 -3.54
CA PHE A 179 7.37 -3.62 -3.19
C PHE A 179 8.06 -3.92 -1.87
N GLY A 180 7.42 -4.68 -0.96
CA GLY A 180 7.95 -4.94 0.39
C GLY A 180 7.32 -4.08 1.49
N GLY A 181 6.35 -3.24 1.11
CA GLY A 181 5.51 -2.44 1.99
C GLY A 181 4.55 -1.59 1.16
N VAL A 182 3.52 -1.04 1.80
CA VAL A 182 2.72 0.02 1.19
C VAL A 182 3.62 1.24 0.97
N VAL A 183 3.62 1.78 -0.25
CA VAL A 183 4.49 2.89 -0.62
C VAL A 183 3.83 4.22 -0.25
N LEU A 184 4.55 5.00 0.56
CA LEU A 184 4.10 6.26 1.15
C LEU A 184 5.06 7.40 0.77
N PHE A 185 4.59 8.63 0.91
CA PHE A 185 5.36 9.82 0.53
C PHE A 185 5.34 10.86 1.64
N ASP A 186 6.47 11.54 1.85
CA ASP A 186 6.49 12.78 2.61
C ASP A 186 5.80 13.87 1.77
N ARG A 187 4.61 14.26 2.22
CA ARG A 187 3.73 15.23 1.58
C ARG A 187 4.01 16.68 1.96
N GLY A 188 4.95 16.90 2.88
CA GLY A 188 5.26 18.22 3.43
C GLY A 188 4.03 18.93 4.01
N ASP A 189 4.22 20.20 4.35
CA ASP A 189 3.17 21.00 4.99
C ASP A 189 2.01 21.29 4.04
N SER A 190 2.24 21.24 2.72
CA SER A 190 1.18 21.43 1.73
C SER A 190 0.26 20.22 1.58
N GLY A 191 0.64 19.04 2.08
CA GLY A 191 -0.08 17.79 1.87
C GLY A 191 -0.04 17.27 0.42
N SER A 192 0.74 17.90 -0.46
CA SER A 192 0.80 17.59 -1.90
C SER A 192 2.22 17.36 -2.43
N GLU A 193 3.24 17.56 -1.59
CA GLU A 193 4.63 17.34 -1.97
C GLU A 193 4.94 15.84 -2.12
N CYS A 194 6.16 15.55 -2.56
CA CYS A 194 6.70 14.20 -2.68
C CYS A 194 8.20 14.32 -2.40
N LYS A 195 8.53 14.61 -1.15
CA LYS A 195 9.88 14.95 -0.68
C LYS A 195 10.76 13.71 -0.53
N ASP A 196 10.17 12.63 -0.04
CA ASP A 196 10.84 11.37 0.26
C ASP A 196 9.88 10.18 0.13
N VAL A 197 10.44 8.98 -0.10
CA VAL A 197 9.69 7.73 -0.21
C VAL A 197 9.82 6.94 1.08
N TYR A 198 8.68 6.48 1.59
CA TYR A 198 8.56 5.69 2.80
C TYR A 198 7.83 4.38 2.51
N PHE A 199 8.06 3.40 3.36
CA PHE A 199 7.46 2.08 3.27
C PHE A 199 6.81 1.71 4.60
N HIS A 200 5.61 1.14 4.52
CA HIS A 200 4.95 0.52 5.65
C HIS A 200 4.82 -0.99 5.39
N SER A 201 5.70 -1.78 6.00
CA SER A 201 5.82 -3.20 5.74
C SER A 201 4.88 -4.02 6.63
N GLY A 202 4.09 -4.92 6.03
CA GLY A 202 3.14 -5.79 6.73
C GLY A 202 3.68 -7.22 6.94
N ARG A 203 4.99 -7.41 6.74
CA ARG A 203 5.64 -8.73 6.73
C ARG A 203 6.07 -9.15 8.13
N LYS A 204 6.12 -10.47 8.34
CA LYS A 204 6.77 -11.03 9.54
C LYS A 204 8.26 -10.74 9.49
N ARG A 205 8.86 -10.50 10.66
CA ARG A 205 10.32 -10.27 10.83
C ARG A 205 10.85 -9.03 10.09
N THR A 206 9.98 -8.09 9.74
CA THR A 206 10.36 -6.73 9.38
C THR A 206 10.04 -5.78 10.54
N THR A 207 10.16 -4.48 10.30
CA THR A 207 9.67 -3.43 11.20
C THR A 207 8.18 -3.21 11.02
N PHE A 208 7.47 -2.86 12.10
CA PHE A 208 6.10 -2.33 12.00
C PHE A 208 6.07 -0.82 11.72
N ARG A 209 7.18 -0.14 11.98
CA ARG A 209 7.31 1.30 11.80
C ARG A 209 7.37 1.66 10.33
N VAL A 210 6.87 2.84 9.99
CA VAL A 210 7.01 3.44 8.67
C VAL A 210 8.45 3.90 8.51
N TRP A 211 9.15 3.39 7.50
CA TRP A 211 10.59 3.60 7.35
C TRP A 211 10.93 4.33 6.05
N ARG A 212 11.90 5.25 6.12
CA ARG A 212 12.38 5.99 4.95
C ARG A 212 13.28 5.10 4.09
N MET A 213 13.06 5.13 2.78
CA MET A 213 13.91 4.47 1.81
C MET A 213 15.33 5.08 1.79
N LEU A 214 16.36 4.24 1.68
CA LEU A 214 17.73 4.72 1.48
C LEU A 214 17.93 5.24 0.06
N ASN A 215 18.87 6.17 -0.12
CA ASN A 215 19.25 6.64 -1.47
C ASN A 215 19.73 5.48 -2.38
N THR A 216 20.39 4.47 -1.82
CA THR A 216 20.82 3.28 -2.57
C THR A 216 19.65 2.43 -3.03
N GLN A 217 18.65 2.23 -2.16
CA GLN A 217 17.41 1.53 -2.50
C GLN A 217 16.59 2.31 -3.54
N PHE A 218 16.50 3.63 -3.37
CA PHE A 218 15.81 4.52 -4.32
C PHE A 218 16.45 4.50 -5.71
N ASN A 219 17.78 4.61 -5.77
CA ASN A 219 18.50 4.55 -7.04
C ASN A 219 18.32 3.19 -7.72
N ALA A 220 18.45 2.08 -6.98
CA ALA A 220 18.22 0.74 -7.53
C ALA A 220 16.79 0.57 -8.09
N LEU A 221 15.78 1.11 -7.39
CA LEU A 221 14.40 1.15 -7.87
C LEU A 221 14.27 1.95 -9.17
N VAL A 222 14.76 3.19 -9.18
CA VAL A 222 14.66 4.07 -10.35
C VAL A 222 15.41 3.50 -11.56
N ASP A 223 16.61 2.96 -11.34
CA ASP A 223 17.42 2.34 -12.39
C ASP A 223 16.68 1.14 -12.99
N PHE A 224 16.05 0.30 -12.17
CA PHE A 224 15.17 -0.77 -12.65
C PHE A 224 13.99 -0.21 -13.47
N LEU A 225 13.24 0.77 -12.95
CA LEU A 225 12.06 1.34 -13.63
C LEU A 225 12.39 1.97 -15.00
N LEU A 226 13.60 2.52 -15.16
CA LEU A 226 14.05 3.21 -16.38
C LEU A 226 14.89 2.33 -17.32
N SER A 227 15.33 1.15 -16.89
CA SER A 227 16.19 0.27 -17.69
C SER A 227 15.46 -0.29 -18.93
N THR A 228 16.20 -0.58 -20.00
CA THR A 228 15.62 -1.05 -21.28
C THR A 228 16.18 -2.40 -21.76
N GLU A 229 17.38 -2.85 -21.34
CA GLU A 229 18.03 -4.12 -21.77
C GLU A 229 19.21 -4.52 -20.85
N PRO A 230 19.57 -5.82 -20.78
CA PRO A 230 18.86 -6.76 -19.91
C PRO A 230 18.68 -6.15 -18.51
N SER A 231 17.42 -6.15 -18.05
CA SER A 231 17.03 -5.50 -16.80
C SER A 231 17.97 -5.91 -15.65
N PRO A 232 18.40 -4.96 -14.79
CA PRO A 232 18.98 -5.34 -13.51
C PRO A 232 17.99 -6.25 -12.77
N SER A 233 18.51 -7.14 -11.93
CA SER A 233 17.68 -7.96 -11.05
C SER A 233 16.68 -7.04 -10.33
N PRO A 234 15.37 -7.37 -10.35
CA PRO A 234 14.37 -6.50 -9.75
C PRO A 234 14.71 -6.29 -8.27
N PRO A 235 14.65 -5.05 -7.75
CA PRO A 235 15.00 -4.75 -6.36
C PRO A 235 13.90 -5.18 -5.38
N PHE A 236 13.01 -6.08 -5.78
CA PHE A 236 11.78 -6.42 -5.07
C PHE A 236 11.89 -7.78 -4.38
N PRO A 237 11.32 -7.93 -3.16
CA PRO A 237 10.79 -6.86 -2.32
C PRO A 237 11.91 -6.01 -1.71
N ILE A 238 11.69 -4.70 -1.57
CA ILE A 238 12.60 -3.79 -0.86
C ILE A 238 12.33 -3.93 0.64
N LEU A 239 13.32 -4.38 1.40
CA LEU A 239 13.20 -4.62 2.83
C LEU A 239 13.98 -3.58 3.63
N ALA A 240 13.43 -3.20 4.78
CA ALA A 240 14.15 -2.41 5.78
C ALA A 240 15.37 -3.20 6.27
N SER A 241 16.50 -2.51 6.37
CA SER A 241 17.72 -2.99 7.00
C SER A 241 18.04 -2.13 8.23
N ASP A 242 19.04 -2.54 9.00
CA ASP A 242 19.53 -1.75 10.13
C ASP A 242 20.13 -0.39 9.71
N GLN A 243 20.40 -0.19 8.41
CA GLN A 243 20.82 1.09 7.86
C GLN A 243 19.65 2.06 7.62
N ASN A 244 18.40 1.57 7.58
CA ASN A 244 17.22 2.42 7.50
C ASN A 244 16.93 3.04 8.87
N LEU A 245 17.69 4.07 9.25
CA LEU A 245 17.63 4.67 10.59
C LEU A 245 16.37 5.51 10.84
N HIS A 246 15.78 6.09 9.79
CA HIS A 246 14.62 6.96 9.92
C HIS A 246 13.34 6.14 9.90
N ARG A 247 12.81 5.86 11.09
CA ARG A 247 11.60 5.05 11.29
C ARG A 247 10.61 5.72 12.23
N HIS A 248 9.42 5.98 11.72
CA HIS A 248 8.34 6.62 12.46
C HIS A 248 7.32 5.58 12.91
N ASP A 249 6.80 5.75 14.12
CA ASP A 249 5.57 5.08 14.51
C ASP A 249 4.48 5.40 13.46
N PRO A 250 3.59 4.47 13.10
CA PRO A 250 2.56 4.73 12.10
C PRO A 250 1.70 5.97 12.40
N TRP A 251 1.46 6.28 13.68
CA TRP A 251 0.75 7.49 14.08
C TRP A 251 1.60 8.74 13.85
N ASP A 252 2.86 8.75 14.31
CA ASP A 252 3.78 9.89 14.14
C ASP A 252 4.01 10.20 12.66
N ALA A 253 4.11 9.16 11.82
CA ALA A 253 4.30 9.27 10.39
C ALA A 253 3.25 10.20 9.77
N ILE A 254 1.97 10.03 10.13
CA ILE A 254 0.88 10.87 9.62
C ILE A 254 0.83 12.20 10.38
N ALA A 255 0.75 12.14 11.71
CA ALA A 255 0.39 13.29 12.54
C ALA A 255 1.51 14.34 12.68
N LEU A 256 2.78 13.93 12.59
CA LEU A 256 3.94 14.80 12.80
C LEU A 256 4.81 14.97 11.55
N HIS A 257 4.81 13.98 10.66
CA HIS A 257 5.74 13.94 9.53
C HIS A 257 5.06 14.02 8.16
N HIS A 258 3.74 14.12 8.09
CA HIS A 258 2.98 14.20 6.83
C HIS A 258 3.31 13.08 5.85
N VAL A 259 3.58 11.88 6.35
CA VAL A 259 3.93 10.68 5.56
C VAL A 259 2.67 9.84 5.31
N PHE A 260 2.11 10.02 4.12
CA PHE A 260 0.95 9.27 3.62
C PHE A 260 0.92 9.32 2.08
N ARG A 261 0.33 8.32 1.42
CA ARG A 261 0.02 8.40 -0.01
C ARG A 261 -1.25 9.19 -0.21
N ASP A 262 -2.35 8.75 0.40
CA ASP A 262 -3.66 9.39 0.34
C ASP A 262 -4.08 9.88 1.72
N PRO A 263 -4.70 11.07 1.88
CA PRO A 263 -5.13 11.58 3.20
C PRO A 263 -6.12 10.67 3.94
N TRP A 264 -6.78 9.77 3.21
CA TRP A 264 -7.80 8.84 3.69
C TRP A 264 -7.29 7.39 3.75
N GLU A 265 -6.00 7.12 3.51
CA GLU A 265 -5.49 5.74 3.43
C GLU A 265 -5.52 4.99 4.77
N ARG A 266 -5.37 5.71 5.88
CA ARG A 266 -5.27 5.16 7.24
C ARG A 266 -6.00 6.08 8.21
N LYS A 267 -6.84 5.51 9.08
CA LYS A 267 -7.35 6.26 10.22
C LYS A 267 -6.25 6.43 11.26
N PHE A 268 -6.18 7.62 11.84
CA PHE A 268 -5.36 7.86 13.01
C PHE A 268 -6.19 8.62 14.04
N PRO A 269 -6.17 8.20 15.33
CA PRO A 269 -6.88 8.91 16.38
C PRO A 269 -6.28 10.29 16.61
N ALA A 270 -7.11 11.23 17.10
CA ALA A 270 -6.68 12.60 17.40
C ALA A 270 -5.53 12.68 18.43
N THR A 271 -5.45 11.67 19.30
CA THR A 271 -4.37 11.52 20.27
C THR A 271 -3.59 10.26 19.99
N LYS A 272 -2.26 10.33 20.10
CA LYS A 272 -1.39 9.17 19.95
C LYS A 272 -1.81 8.07 20.94
N PRO A 273 -2.06 6.84 20.46
CA PRO A 273 -2.31 5.71 21.33
C PRO A 273 -1.14 5.50 22.30
N PRO A 274 -1.38 5.04 23.53
CA PRO A 274 -0.30 4.60 24.40
C PRO A 274 0.51 3.52 23.69
N ASP A 275 1.82 3.50 23.92
CA ASP A 275 2.69 2.47 23.38
C ASP A 275 2.23 1.12 23.96
N THR A 276 1.68 0.27 23.10
CA THR A 276 1.18 -1.06 23.50
C THR A 276 2.26 -2.12 23.46
N ARG A 277 3.47 -1.77 22.99
CA ARG A 277 4.60 -2.68 22.91
C ARG A 277 5.52 -2.50 24.11
N ASP A 278 5.44 -3.44 25.03
CA ASP A 278 6.34 -3.50 26.18
C ASP A 278 7.79 -3.85 25.81
N ILE A 279 8.02 -4.38 24.60
CA ILE A 279 9.33 -4.82 24.11
C ILE A 279 9.74 -3.98 22.91
N ARG A 280 10.87 -3.27 23.04
CA ARG A 280 11.53 -2.58 21.92
C ARG A 280 12.64 -3.46 21.35
N SER A 281 12.65 -3.61 20.03
CA SER A 281 13.67 -4.37 19.30
C SER A 281 14.55 -3.42 18.48
N THR A 282 15.80 -3.80 18.20
CA THR A 282 16.66 -3.07 17.24
C THR A 282 16.07 -3.08 15.83
N GLY A 283 15.32 -4.13 15.51
CA GLY A 283 14.59 -4.29 14.28
C GLY A 283 13.43 -3.31 14.11
N ASP A 284 13.00 -2.60 15.15
CA ASP A 284 12.05 -1.47 15.07
C ASP A 284 12.75 -0.14 15.36
N TYR A 285 13.63 -0.12 16.36
CA TYR A 285 14.37 1.03 16.85
C TYR A 285 15.87 0.83 16.60
N PRO A 286 16.36 1.09 15.37
CA PRO A 286 17.76 0.79 15.00
C PRO A 286 18.78 1.54 15.87
N GLU A 287 18.40 2.68 16.45
CA GLU A 287 19.22 3.43 17.40
C GLU A 287 19.57 2.63 18.68
N LEU A 288 18.75 1.64 19.05
CA LEU A 288 19.04 0.77 20.20
C LEU A 288 20.21 -0.17 19.95
N ALA A 289 20.61 -0.40 18.68
CA ALA A 289 21.74 -1.27 18.37
C ALA A 289 23.02 -0.77 19.02
N ALA A 290 23.29 0.55 18.95
CA ALA A 290 24.44 1.16 19.60
C ALA A 290 24.41 0.98 21.12
N MET A 291 23.24 1.09 21.75
CA MET A 291 23.08 0.87 23.19
C MET A 291 23.36 -0.57 23.58
N PHE A 292 22.86 -1.55 22.82
CA PHE A 292 23.14 -2.96 23.08
C PHE A 292 24.60 -3.34 22.85
N THR A 293 25.25 -2.77 21.83
CA THR A 293 26.69 -2.95 21.60
C THR A 293 27.50 -2.41 22.77
N ALA A 294 27.16 -1.21 23.29
CA ALA A 294 27.85 -0.61 24.43
C ALA A 294 27.67 -1.42 25.73
N MET A 295 26.51 -2.05 25.95
CA MET A 295 26.27 -2.91 27.12
C MET A 295 27.02 -4.24 27.06
N ASN A 296 27.29 -4.75 25.85
CA ASN A 296 27.99 -6.03 25.65
C ASN A 296 29.50 -5.89 25.47
N ASP A 297 30.05 -4.67 25.58
CA ASP A 297 31.50 -4.46 25.51
C ASP A 297 32.16 -4.87 26.85
N PRO A 298 32.99 -5.94 26.87
CA PRO A 298 33.63 -6.42 28.09
C PRO A 298 34.62 -5.41 28.72
N LEU A 299 34.97 -4.31 28.04
CA LEU A 299 35.80 -3.25 28.61
C LEU A 299 35.10 -2.43 29.70
N HIS A 300 33.77 -2.55 29.88
CA HIS A 300 33.05 -1.87 30.96
C HIS A 300 32.88 -2.66 32.26
N HIS A 301 33.40 -3.89 32.35
CA HIS A 301 33.42 -4.66 33.61
C HIS A 301 34.67 -4.41 34.49
N GLY A 302 35.38 -3.28 34.27
CA GLY A 302 36.64 -2.95 34.94
C GLY A 302 36.69 -1.65 35.74
N SER A 303 35.56 -0.98 36.01
CA SER A 303 35.57 0.22 36.87
C SER A 303 34.33 0.28 37.76
N GLU A 304 34.44 -0.30 38.95
CA GLU A 304 33.59 0.09 40.08
C GLU A 304 33.79 1.59 40.33
N GLY A 305 32.69 2.35 40.37
CA GLY A 305 32.67 3.65 41.03
C GLY A 305 32.55 4.89 40.14
N GLN A 306 31.59 4.96 39.22
CA GLN A 306 30.83 6.20 38.99
C GLN A 306 29.59 5.94 38.14
N VAL A 307 28.43 5.92 38.79
CA VAL A 307 27.13 6.05 38.12
C VAL A 307 27.06 7.49 37.60
N PRO A 308 26.90 7.76 36.29
CA PRO A 308 26.63 9.10 35.83
C PRO A 308 25.24 9.51 36.35
N HIS A 309 25.23 10.42 37.32
CA HIS A 309 24.02 11.04 37.84
C HIS A 309 23.46 11.96 36.76
N PHE A 310 22.58 11.44 35.90
CA PHE A 310 21.74 12.28 35.06
C PHE A 310 20.63 12.87 35.94
N SER A 311 20.82 14.10 36.38
CA SER A 311 19.71 14.91 36.88
C SER A 311 18.73 15.16 35.73
N PRO A 312 17.44 14.87 35.88
CA PRO A 312 16.45 15.32 34.91
C PRO A 312 16.48 16.84 34.87
N GLN A 313 16.72 17.43 33.69
CA GLN A 313 16.48 18.85 33.52
C GLN A 313 14.98 19.11 33.76
N PRO A 314 14.61 20.13 34.56
CA PRO A 314 13.21 20.53 34.65
C PRO A 314 12.71 20.96 33.27
N PRO A 315 11.42 20.76 32.97
CA PRO A 315 10.85 21.18 31.70
C PRO A 315 11.10 22.67 31.50
N SER A 316 11.63 23.00 30.32
CA SER A 316 11.76 24.39 29.88
C SER A 316 10.38 25.04 29.98
N GLU A 317 10.31 26.14 30.73
CA GLU A 317 9.14 26.98 30.85
C GLU A 317 8.64 27.33 29.43
N ILE A 318 7.49 26.76 29.06
CA ILE A 318 6.79 27.12 27.84
C ILE A 318 6.30 28.55 28.05
N THR A 319 7.00 29.49 27.43
CA THR A 319 6.50 30.86 27.28
C THR A 319 5.24 30.78 26.41
N PRO A 320 4.08 31.31 26.85
CA PRO A 320 2.89 31.32 26.02
C PRO A 320 3.16 32.15 24.75
N PRO A 321 2.62 31.74 23.58
CA PRO A 321 2.77 32.52 22.36
C PRO A 321 2.09 33.90 22.52
N PRO A 322 2.65 34.96 21.92
CA PRO A 322 2.01 36.27 21.94
C PRO A 322 0.63 36.21 21.26
N GLU A 323 -0.32 36.94 21.84
CA GLU A 323 -1.69 37.10 21.33
C GLU A 323 -1.72 37.45 19.85
N ASN A 324 -2.61 36.77 19.12
CA ASN A 324 -2.87 36.98 17.69
C ASN A 324 -3.09 38.48 17.38
N PRO A 325 -2.36 39.07 16.41
CA PRO A 325 -2.75 40.35 15.86
C PRO A 325 -4.10 40.21 15.13
N ALA A 326 -4.95 41.23 15.30
CA ALA A 326 -6.30 41.30 14.76
C ALA A 326 -6.38 40.95 13.26
N PRO A 327 -7.48 40.30 12.80
CA PRO A 327 -7.63 39.93 11.41
C PRO A 327 -7.66 41.19 10.52
N SER A 328 -6.72 41.25 9.58
CA SER A 328 -6.75 42.23 8.49
C SER A 328 -7.90 41.92 7.52
N PRO A 329 -8.49 42.95 6.89
CA PRO A 329 -9.80 42.86 6.26
C PRO A 329 -9.82 41.93 5.03
N ARG A 330 -10.91 41.17 4.91
CA ARG A 330 -11.26 40.37 3.72
C ARG A 330 -11.31 41.25 2.48
N ILE A 331 -10.51 40.90 1.47
CA ILE A 331 -10.73 41.35 0.09
C ILE A 331 -11.77 40.42 -0.52
N GLU A 332 -12.99 40.91 -0.70
CA GLU A 332 -14.03 40.24 -1.50
C GLU A 332 -13.65 40.40 -2.98
N ILE A 333 -13.37 39.28 -3.65
CA ILE A 333 -13.25 39.23 -5.11
C ILE A 333 -14.60 38.77 -5.64
N GLU A 334 -15.37 39.73 -6.15
CA GLU A 334 -16.63 39.50 -6.85
C GLU A 334 -16.32 39.00 -8.28
N ILE A 335 -16.51 37.71 -8.53
CA ILE A 335 -16.39 37.14 -9.89
C ILE A 335 -17.79 37.04 -10.48
N SER A 336 -18.11 37.99 -11.37
CA SER A 336 -19.29 37.98 -12.21
C SER A 336 -19.15 36.94 -13.33
N PHE A 337 -20.03 35.93 -13.33
CA PHE A 337 -20.18 35.02 -14.47
C PHE A 337 -21.25 35.56 -15.42
N ARG A 338 -20.86 35.82 -16.66
CA ARG A 338 -21.79 36.03 -17.79
C ARG A 338 -22.29 34.68 -18.29
N GLU A 339 -23.61 34.54 -18.34
CA GLU A 339 -24.32 33.45 -19.03
C GLU A 339 -23.91 33.41 -20.52
N ALA A 340 -23.66 32.21 -21.02
CA ALA A 340 -23.60 31.92 -22.45
C ALA A 340 -24.40 30.65 -22.73
N ASP A 341 -25.11 30.70 -23.84
CA ASP A 341 -26.33 29.96 -24.12
C ASP A 341 -26.19 28.44 -24.36
N SER A 342 -27.33 27.80 -24.13
CA SER A 342 -27.72 26.41 -24.37
C SER A 342 -27.46 25.89 -25.79
N VAL A 343 -27.00 24.63 -25.91
CA VAL A 343 -27.44 23.71 -26.98
C VAL A 343 -27.63 22.28 -26.42
N SER A 344 -28.72 21.70 -26.88
CA SER A 344 -29.51 20.53 -26.49
C SER A 344 -28.86 19.14 -26.63
N THR A 345 -29.25 18.23 -25.73
CA THR A 345 -29.12 16.77 -25.82
C THR A 345 -30.49 16.13 -26.13
N PRO A 346 -30.58 15.00 -26.87
CA PRO A 346 -31.79 14.18 -26.87
C PRO A 346 -31.68 12.95 -25.95
N ALA A 347 -32.78 12.67 -25.27
CA ALA A 347 -32.99 11.59 -24.31
C ALA A 347 -33.28 10.24 -24.99
N ILE A 348 -32.88 9.13 -24.33
CA ILE A 348 -33.48 7.81 -24.51
C ILE A 348 -33.80 7.21 -23.14
N GLN A 349 -35.10 7.05 -22.87
CA GLN A 349 -35.65 6.35 -21.70
C GLN A 349 -35.58 4.83 -21.90
N GLY A 350 -35.11 4.11 -20.89
CA GLY A 350 -35.23 2.65 -20.79
C GLY A 350 -35.51 2.24 -19.34
N LYS A 351 -36.77 1.90 -19.05
CA LYS A 351 -37.23 1.36 -17.75
C LYS A 351 -36.64 -0.03 -17.52
N LEU A 352 -36.07 -0.30 -16.34
CA LEU A 352 -35.98 -1.67 -15.81
C LEU A 352 -36.45 -1.77 -14.37
N SER A 353 -37.37 -2.70 -14.20
CA SER A 353 -38.18 -3.01 -13.02
C SER A 353 -37.39 -3.88 -12.04
N ARG A 354 -37.43 -3.51 -10.75
CA ARG A 354 -36.98 -4.33 -9.61
C ARG A 354 -37.88 -5.56 -9.47
N LYS A 355 -37.30 -6.76 -9.55
CA LYS A 355 -37.91 -8.00 -9.01
C LYS A 355 -37.02 -8.60 -7.93
N ARG A 356 -37.53 -8.58 -6.70
CA ARG A 356 -37.07 -9.43 -5.58
C ARG A 356 -37.26 -10.90 -5.98
N LYS A 357 -36.25 -11.74 -5.74
CA LYS A 357 -36.41 -13.20 -5.69
C LYS A 357 -36.10 -13.70 -4.28
N GLN A 358 -37.07 -14.42 -3.77
CA GLN A 358 -37.13 -15.14 -2.51
C GLN A 358 -36.61 -16.56 -2.79
N TRP A 359 -35.68 -17.07 -1.99
CA TRP A 359 -35.09 -18.39 -2.18
C TRP A 359 -35.83 -19.45 -1.34
N ILE A 360 -36.11 -20.58 -1.99
CA ILE A 360 -36.71 -21.82 -1.46
C ILE A 360 -35.65 -22.91 -1.60
N HIS A 361 -35.44 -23.73 -0.55
CA HIS A 361 -34.53 -24.88 -0.55
C HIS A 361 -35.14 -26.13 -1.22
N PRO A 362 -34.29 -26.94 -1.88
CA PRO A 362 -34.25 -28.40 -1.68
C PRO A 362 -32.78 -28.87 -1.50
N GLY A 363 -32.37 -30.00 -0.91
CA GLY A 363 -33.02 -31.27 -0.67
C GLY A 363 -32.21 -32.43 -1.31
N SER A 364 -31.18 -32.93 -0.59
CA SER A 364 -30.65 -34.31 -0.54
C SER A 364 -29.93 -35.01 -1.72
N ASN A 365 -28.85 -35.74 -1.33
CA ASN A 365 -28.31 -37.04 -1.83
C ASN A 365 -27.23 -37.11 -2.95
N ARG A 366 -25.98 -37.47 -2.59
CA ARG A 366 -25.37 -38.82 -2.77
C ARG A 366 -23.90 -38.91 -2.30
N GLY A 367 -23.51 -40.13 -1.88
CA GLY A 367 -22.25 -40.51 -1.21
C GLY A 367 -21.02 -40.79 -2.10
N PRO A 368 -19.99 -41.47 -1.57
CA PRO A 368 -18.58 -41.17 -1.84
C PRO A 368 -17.91 -42.09 -2.88
N SER A 369 -16.85 -41.59 -3.50
CA SER A 369 -15.86 -42.42 -4.21
C SER A 369 -14.47 -42.16 -3.62
N GLU A 370 -13.91 -43.20 -3.01
CA GLU A 370 -12.51 -43.31 -2.61
C GLU A 370 -11.61 -43.40 -3.84
N CYS A 371 -10.48 -42.71 -3.82
CA CYS A 371 -9.31 -43.10 -4.62
C CYS A 371 -8.05 -42.67 -3.85
N GLY A 372 -7.29 -43.66 -3.40
CA GLY A 372 -6.07 -43.47 -2.64
C GLY A 372 -4.92 -42.93 -3.49
N SER A 373 -4.03 -42.17 -2.86
CA SER A 373 -2.73 -41.82 -3.39
C SER A 373 -1.66 -42.08 -2.32
N GLU A 374 -0.68 -42.90 -2.70
CA GLU A 374 0.54 -43.17 -1.95
C GLU A 374 1.30 -41.88 -1.62
N ILE A 375 1.86 -41.84 -0.41
CA ILE A 375 2.71 -40.79 0.12
C ILE A 375 4.17 -41.13 -0.22
N ILE A 376 4.88 -40.22 -0.87
CA ILE A 376 6.35 -40.24 -0.93
C ILE A 376 6.85 -39.01 -0.16
N PRO A 377 7.55 -39.17 0.98
CA PRO A 377 8.11 -38.05 1.72
C PRO A 377 9.43 -37.60 1.09
N LEU A 378 9.59 -36.29 0.87
CA LEU A 378 10.86 -35.66 0.57
C LEU A 378 11.36 -34.94 1.83
N ASP A 379 12.17 -35.67 2.61
CA ASP A 379 13.03 -35.09 3.62
C ASP A 379 14.30 -34.52 2.98
N HIS A 380 14.72 -33.38 3.53
CA HIS A 380 16.09 -32.87 3.63
C HIS A 380 16.92 -32.65 2.36
N VAL A 381 17.27 -31.38 2.12
CA VAL A 381 18.53 -31.01 1.47
C VAL A 381 19.28 -30.01 2.37
N PRO A 382 20.60 -30.19 2.58
CA PRO A 382 21.32 -29.57 3.68
C PRO A 382 21.93 -28.22 3.32
N MET A 383 22.27 -27.46 4.36
CA MET A 383 23.13 -26.28 4.28
C MET A 383 24.54 -26.65 3.83
N THR A 384 25.04 -25.90 2.85
CA THR A 384 26.44 -25.48 2.75
C THR A 384 26.48 -24.04 2.29
#